data_AF-A0A934XVT0-F1
#
_entry.id   AF-A0A934XVT0-F1
#
_cell.length_a   1.000
_cell.length_b   1.000
_cell.length_c   1.000
_cell.angle_alpha   90.00
_cell.angle_beta   90.00
_cell.angle_gamma   90.00
#
_symmetry.space_group_name_H-M   'P 1'
#
loop_
_entity.id
_entity.type
_entity.pdbx_description
1 polymer ?
#
loop_
_entity_poly.entity_id
_entity_poly.type
_entity_poly.pdbx_seq_one_letter_code
_entity_poly.pdbx_strand_id
1 'polypeptide(L)'
;MLQGYELERAVSEDDMRYVTDLGLIRPTAFGPQIANPIYGEIIPRELTFVTQLNFESTFQSAWYTRADGRLDLSRLLTAFQQFFREHSESWIERFDYKEAGPQLLLQAFLQRIVNGGGRVEREYGLGRKRTDLLVLWPTATPNAEGKTTVQRGVIELKVLHKSLEATLAEGLAQTWEYADRCGAEEAHLVIFDRTPAKPWEERIFRRDESCQGRPITVWGM
;
A
#
# COMPACT_ATOMS: atom_id res chain seq x y z
N MET A 1 -25.45 -24.74 24.24
CA MET A 1 -24.35 -23.77 24.41
C MET A 1 -23.21 -24.20 23.52
N LEU A 2 -22.93 -23.47 22.46
CA LEU A 2 -21.74 -23.64 21.62
C LEU A 2 -20.93 -22.36 21.79
N GLN A 3 -19.79 -22.47 22.47
CA GLN A 3 -18.78 -21.42 22.55
C GLN A 3 -18.17 -21.24 21.15
N GLY A 4 -18.32 -20.04 20.59
CA GLY A 4 -17.54 -19.57 19.46
C GLY A 4 -16.61 -18.48 19.97
N TYR A 5 -15.31 -18.75 19.93
CA TYR A 5 -14.27 -17.75 20.16
C TYR A 5 -14.47 -16.58 19.18
N GLU A 6 -14.27 -15.37 19.71
CA GLU A 6 -14.28 -14.04 19.08
C GLU A 6 -14.50 -14.01 17.55
N LEU A 7 -15.69 -13.57 17.14
CA LEU A 7 -15.90 -13.02 15.80
C LEU A 7 -15.61 -11.52 15.86
N GLU A 8 -14.44 -11.12 15.32
CA GLU A 8 -14.31 -9.82 14.66
C GLU A 8 -15.61 -9.56 13.88
N ARG A 9 -16.27 -8.41 14.10
CA ARG A 9 -17.59 -8.06 13.53
C ARG A 9 -17.75 -8.65 12.13
N ALA A 10 -18.46 -9.77 12.02
CA ALA A 10 -18.71 -10.39 10.73
C ALA A 10 -19.53 -9.39 9.94
N VAL A 11 -18.97 -8.86 8.85
CA VAL A 11 -19.71 -8.01 7.92
C VAL A 11 -20.96 -8.80 7.53
N SER A 12 -22.13 -8.27 7.83
CA SER A 12 -23.37 -9.00 7.60
C SER A 12 -23.68 -9.06 6.10
N GLU A 13 -24.45 -10.06 5.68
CA GLU A 13 -24.97 -10.10 4.31
C GLU A 13 -25.80 -8.84 3.98
N ASP A 14 -26.48 -8.28 4.99
CA ASP A 14 -27.23 -7.03 4.87
C ASP A 14 -26.32 -5.83 4.66
N ASP A 15 -25.19 -5.72 5.37
CA ASP A 15 -24.20 -4.66 5.14
C ASP A 15 -23.66 -4.74 3.71
N MET A 16 -23.29 -5.95 3.26
CA MET A 16 -22.78 -6.19 1.91
C MET A 16 -23.78 -5.83 0.82
N ARG A 17 -25.04 -6.22 0.99
CA ARG A 17 -26.13 -5.87 0.08
C ARG A 17 -26.38 -4.37 0.09
N TYR A 18 -26.44 -3.76 1.26
CA TYR A 18 -26.65 -2.33 1.41
C TYR A 18 -25.59 -1.50 0.68
N VAL A 19 -24.29 -1.79 0.87
CA VAL A 19 -23.23 -1.04 0.16
C VAL A 19 -23.14 -1.37 -1.34
N THR A 20 -23.65 -2.54 -1.76
CA THR A 20 -23.80 -2.88 -3.18
C THR A 20 -24.94 -2.08 -3.81
N ASP A 21 -26.09 -1.98 -3.13
CA ASP A 21 -27.26 -1.22 -3.58
C ASP A 21 -26.99 0.29 -3.62
N LEU A 22 -26.16 0.79 -2.70
CA LEU A 22 -25.63 2.16 -2.75
C LEU A 22 -24.63 2.38 -3.90
N GLY A 23 -24.21 1.32 -4.59
CA GLY A 23 -23.24 1.38 -5.68
C GLY A 23 -21.83 1.70 -5.22
N LEU A 24 -21.49 1.53 -3.93
CA LEU A 24 -20.15 1.76 -3.41
C LEU A 24 -19.19 0.62 -3.79
N ILE A 25 -19.71 -0.60 -3.77
CA ILE A 25 -19.02 -1.80 -4.20
C ILE A 25 -19.80 -2.53 -5.28
N ARG A 26 -19.11 -3.37 -6.05
CA ARG A 26 -19.70 -4.27 -7.03
C ARG A 26 -19.22 -5.71 -6.76
N PRO A 27 -20.09 -6.72 -6.88
CA PRO A 27 -19.67 -8.11 -6.85
C PRO A 27 -18.89 -8.45 -8.12
N THR A 28 -17.84 -9.26 -7.98
CA THR A 28 -17.10 -9.83 -9.11
C THR A 28 -16.83 -11.31 -8.86
N ALA A 29 -16.39 -12.05 -9.89
CA ALA A 29 -15.95 -13.44 -9.76
C ALA A 29 -14.79 -13.62 -8.76
N PHE A 30 -14.19 -12.52 -8.33
CA PHE A 30 -12.98 -12.43 -7.53
C PHE A 30 -13.23 -11.87 -6.13
N GLY A 31 -14.49 -11.64 -5.77
CA GLY A 31 -14.92 -10.95 -4.56
C GLY A 31 -15.47 -9.55 -4.85
N PRO A 32 -15.91 -8.80 -3.83
CA PRO A 32 -16.33 -7.43 -4.00
C PRO A 32 -15.18 -6.55 -4.54
N GLN A 33 -15.51 -5.44 -5.20
CA GLN A 33 -14.55 -4.41 -5.59
C GLN A 33 -15.18 -3.03 -5.42
N ILE A 34 -14.38 -2.00 -5.20
CA ILE A 34 -14.89 -0.63 -5.20
C ILE A 34 -15.48 -0.34 -6.60
N ALA A 35 -16.71 0.15 -6.62
CA ALA A 35 -17.51 0.16 -7.84
C ALA A 35 -16.97 1.08 -8.93
N ASN A 36 -16.31 2.19 -8.57
CA ASN A 36 -15.74 3.13 -9.52
C ASN A 36 -14.45 3.81 -9.01
N PRO A 37 -13.63 4.39 -9.91
CA PRO A 37 -12.35 5.01 -9.56
C PRO A 37 -12.46 6.20 -8.59
N ILE A 38 -13.57 6.96 -8.60
CA ILE A 38 -13.77 8.09 -7.69
C ILE A 38 -13.84 7.57 -6.25
N TYR A 39 -14.62 6.52 -6.01
CA TYR A 39 -14.71 5.90 -4.67
C TYR A 39 -13.39 5.25 -4.24
N GLY A 40 -12.62 4.72 -5.20
CA GLY A 40 -11.29 4.17 -4.95
C GLY A 40 -10.31 5.23 -4.44
N GLU A 41 -10.53 6.50 -4.76
CA GLU A 41 -9.75 7.61 -4.22
C GLU A 41 -10.33 8.15 -2.91
N ILE A 42 -11.64 8.36 -2.87
CA ILE A 42 -12.30 9.07 -1.76
C ILE A 42 -12.34 8.22 -0.49
N ILE A 43 -12.81 6.97 -0.56
CA ILE A 43 -13.01 6.15 0.65
C ILE A 43 -11.70 5.98 1.45
N PRO A 44 -10.57 5.58 0.84
CA PRO A 44 -9.31 5.42 1.58
C PRO A 44 -8.77 6.74 2.11
N ARG A 45 -8.96 7.83 1.37
CA ARG A 45 -8.54 9.17 1.78
C ARG A 45 -9.32 9.63 3.02
N GLU A 46 -10.64 9.47 3.02
CA GLU A 46 -11.48 9.81 4.18
C GLU A 46 -11.12 8.94 5.40
N LEU A 47 -10.91 7.64 5.20
CA LEU A 47 -10.50 6.72 6.27
C LEU A 47 -9.15 7.10 6.91
N THR A 48 -8.28 7.78 6.16
CA THR A 48 -6.93 8.16 6.60
C THR A 48 -6.76 9.64 6.89
N PHE A 49 -7.81 10.45 6.77
CA PHE A 49 -7.71 11.92 6.81
C PHE A 49 -7.01 12.45 8.07
N VAL A 50 -7.41 11.98 9.25
CA VAL A 50 -6.79 12.38 10.53
C VAL A 50 -5.31 11.98 10.58
N THR A 51 -4.97 10.82 10.01
CA THR A 51 -3.59 10.34 9.91
C THR A 51 -2.74 11.27 9.05
N GLN A 52 -3.29 11.73 7.92
CA GLN A 52 -2.60 12.64 7.00
C GLN A 52 -2.30 13.98 7.67
N LEU A 53 -3.27 14.57 8.38
CA LEU A 53 -3.08 15.83 9.11
C LEU A 53 -1.93 15.73 10.14
N ASN A 54 -1.84 14.60 10.84
CA ASN A 54 -0.75 14.37 11.79
C ASN A 54 0.62 14.33 11.08
N PHE A 55 0.68 13.80 9.85
CA PHE A 55 1.93 13.76 9.07
C PHE A 55 2.36 15.12 8.53
N GLU A 56 1.42 15.95 8.07
CA GLU A 56 1.71 17.26 7.49
C GLU A 56 2.40 18.22 8.48
N SER A 57 2.06 18.10 9.78
CA SER A 57 2.70 18.91 10.83
C SER A 57 4.18 18.56 11.09
N THR A 58 4.65 17.39 10.64
CA THR A 58 5.97 16.85 11.02
C THR A 58 7.03 16.99 9.91
N PHE A 59 6.65 17.15 8.63
CA PHE A 59 7.62 17.07 7.53
C PHE A 59 7.33 18.07 6.39
N GLN A 60 8.13 19.14 6.30
CA GLN A 60 8.03 20.17 5.24
C GLN A 60 9.07 20.04 4.11
N SER A 61 10.03 19.10 4.19
CA SER A 61 11.08 18.95 3.17
C SER A 61 10.84 17.79 2.21
N ALA A 62 11.10 18.00 0.92
CA ALA A 62 11.10 16.94 -0.10
C ALA A 62 12.39 16.08 -0.02
N TRP A 63 12.72 15.58 1.16
CA TRP A 63 13.93 14.77 1.41
C TRP A 63 13.95 13.45 0.61
N TYR A 64 12.80 13.05 0.07
CA TYR A 64 12.60 11.87 -0.77
C TYR A 64 12.80 12.15 -2.26
N THR A 65 13.22 13.35 -2.65
CA THR A 65 13.61 13.67 -4.03
C THR A 65 15.13 13.67 -4.16
N ARG A 66 15.64 13.02 -5.19
CA ARG A 66 17.07 12.97 -5.51
C ARG A 66 17.53 14.28 -6.15
N ALA A 67 18.85 14.49 -6.22
CA ALA A 67 19.42 15.70 -6.81
C ALA A 67 19.07 15.89 -8.30
N ASP A 68 18.75 14.81 -9.02
CA ASP A 68 18.29 14.81 -10.41
C ASP A 68 16.77 15.07 -10.55
N GLY A 69 16.07 15.32 -9.44
CA GLY A 69 14.63 15.57 -9.42
C GLY A 69 13.77 14.31 -9.50
N ARG A 70 14.37 13.11 -9.48
CA ARG A 70 13.64 11.84 -9.43
C ARG A 70 13.18 11.49 -8.02
N LEU A 71 12.12 10.69 -7.92
CA LEU A 71 11.63 10.19 -6.64
C LEU A 71 12.56 9.09 -6.13
N ASP A 72 12.96 9.17 -4.86
CA ASP A 72 13.67 8.12 -4.15
C ASP A 72 12.69 7.24 -3.36
N LEU A 73 12.06 6.30 -4.07
CA LEU A 73 11.04 5.46 -3.47
C LEU A 73 11.62 4.52 -2.40
N SER A 74 12.85 4.05 -2.60
CA SER A 74 13.57 3.26 -1.59
C SER A 74 13.81 4.07 -0.31
N ARG A 75 14.24 5.33 -0.41
CA ARG A 75 14.43 6.19 0.77
C ARG A 75 13.10 6.43 1.48
N LEU A 76 12.02 6.61 0.72
CA LEU A 76 10.69 6.79 1.26
C LEU A 76 10.21 5.57 2.05
N LEU A 77 10.35 4.37 1.48
CA LEU A 77 9.97 3.12 2.13
C LEU A 77 10.84 2.79 3.35
N THR A 78 12.15 3.13 3.32
CA THR A 78 13.01 3.04 4.51
C THR A 78 12.50 3.92 5.64
N ALA A 79 12.13 5.18 5.36
CA ALA A 79 11.59 6.06 6.38
C ALA A 79 10.22 5.58 6.89
N PHE A 80 9.39 5.03 5.99
CA PHE A 80 8.13 4.43 6.39
C PHE A 80 8.34 3.24 7.32
N GLN A 81 9.30 2.36 7.03
CA GLN A 81 9.62 1.20 7.85
C GLN A 81 10.00 1.61 9.28
N GLN A 82 10.82 2.67 9.43
CA GLN A 82 11.16 3.22 10.74
C GLN A 82 9.94 3.85 11.43
N PHE A 83 9.17 4.67 10.70
CA PHE A 83 7.94 5.27 11.21
C PHE A 83 6.93 4.21 11.68
N PHE A 84 6.78 3.13 10.92
CA PHE A 84 5.87 2.04 11.23
C PHE A 84 6.29 1.33 12.51
N ARG A 85 7.59 1.07 12.70
CA ARG A 85 8.13 0.52 13.95
C ARG A 85 7.83 1.42 15.15
N GLU A 86 7.98 2.72 15.01
CA GLU A 86 7.83 3.68 16.13
C GLU A 86 6.37 3.93 16.52
N HIS A 87 5.44 3.78 15.59
CA HIS A 87 4.08 4.28 15.79
C HIS A 87 2.97 3.24 15.60
N SER A 88 3.21 2.16 14.87
CA SER A 88 2.13 1.27 14.40
C SER A 88 1.25 0.69 15.50
N GLU A 89 1.77 0.36 16.68
CA GLU A 89 0.96 -0.18 17.79
C GLU A 89 -0.20 0.75 18.17
N SER A 90 0.10 2.04 18.35
CA SER A 90 -0.90 3.06 18.70
C SER A 90 -1.94 3.31 17.60
N TRP A 91 -1.61 2.98 16.35
CA TRP A 91 -2.48 3.20 15.18
C TRP A 91 -3.31 1.96 14.84
N ILE A 92 -2.70 0.77 14.90
CA ILE A 92 -3.37 -0.51 14.62
C ILE A 92 -4.49 -0.75 15.63
N GLU A 93 -4.31 -0.37 16.90
CA GLU A 93 -5.37 -0.49 17.92
C GLU A 93 -6.55 0.48 17.70
N ARG A 94 -6.33 1.61 17.01
CA ARG A 94 -7.36 2.63 16.73
C ARG A 94 -8.17 2.35 15.47
N PHE A 95 -7.66 1.51 14.57
CA PHE A 95 -8.39 1.14 13.37
C PHE A 95 -9.38 0.01 13.67
N ASP A 96 -10.67 0.28 13.47
CA ASP A 96 -11.71 -0.76 13.48
C ASP A 96 -11.48 -1.84 12.41
N TYR A 97 -10.66 -1.53 11.39
CA TYR A 97 -10.27 -2.40 10.29
C TYR A 97 -8.81 -2.90 10.43
N LYS A 98 -8.57 -3.78 11.40
CA LYS A 98 -7.24 -4.32 11.73
C LYS A 98 -6.47 -4.92 10.55
N GLU A 99 -7.18 -5.42 9.54
CA GLU A 99 -6.59 -6.03 8.34
C GLU A 99 -6.11 -5.00 7.31
N ALA A 100 -6.88 -3.93 7.09
CA ALA A 100 -6.52 -2.88 6.14
C ALA A 100 -5.62 -1.80 6.78
N GLY A 101 -5.60 -1.69 8.11
CA GLY A 101 -4.91 -0.64 8.86
C GLY A 101 -3.47 -0.36 8.40
N PRO A 102 -2.56 -1.36 8.37
CA PRO A 102 -1.18 -1.14 7.93
C PRO A 102 -1.07 -0.66 6.49
N GLN A 103 -1.90 -1.19 5.59
CA GLN A 103 -1.92 -0.78 4.18
C GLN A 103 -2.40 0.66 4.04
N LEU A 104 -3.46 1.04 4.76
CA LEU A 104 -3.99 2.40 4.80
C LEU A 104 -3.01 3.38 5.42
N LEU A 105 -2.25 2.97 6.43
CA LEU A 105 -1.22 3.79 7.06
C LEU A 105 -0.09 4.12 6.06
N LEU A 106 0.36 3.15 5.27
CA LEU A 106 1.32 3.41 4.18
C LEU A 106 0.71 4.36 3.14
N GLN A 107 -0.54 4.16 2.74
CA GLN A 107 -1.18 5.07 1.78
C GLN A 107 -1.29 6.51 2.29
N ALA A 108 -1.65 6.68 3.56
CA ALA A 108 -1.65 7.97 4.23
C ALA A 108 -0.24 8.59 4.23
N PHE A 109 0.78 7.76 4.48
CA PHE A 109 2.18 8.17 4.42
C PHE A 109 2.50 8.66 2.99
N LEU A 110 2.14 7.90 1.95
CA LEU A 110 2.40 8.27 0.55
C LEU A 110 1.66 9.53 0.06
N GLN A 111 0.71 10.08 0.82
CA GLN A 111 0.03 11.34 0.46
C GLN A 111 1.02 12.49 0.21
N ARG A 112 2.20 12.48 0.83
CA ARG A 112 3.25 13.47 0.54
C ARG A 112 3.76 13.46 -0.90
N ILE A 113 3.69 12.31 -1.58
CA ILE A 113 3.99 12.23 -3.02
C ILE A 113 3.02 13.10 -3.79
N VAL A 114 1.73 13.03 -3.46
CA VAL A 114 0.68 13.86 -4.05
C VAL A 114 0.92 15.33 -3.75
N ASN A 115 1.23 15.67 -2.50
CA ASN A 115 1.56 17.05 -2.09
C ASN A 115 2.82 17.58 -2.82
N GLY A 116 3.75 16.70 -3.19
CA GLY A 116 4.94 17.00 -3.98
C GLY A 116 4.73 17.08 -5.50
N GLY A 117 3.49 16.98 -6.00
CA GLY A 117 3.16 17.03 -7.43
C GLY A 117 3.18 15.68 -8.16
N GLY A 118 3.41 14.58 -7.45
CA GLY A 118 3.24 13.23 -7.96
C GLY A 118 1.77 12.76 -7.90
N ARG A 119 1.54 11.51 -8.32
CA ARG A 119 0.24 10.84 -8.20
C ARG A 119 0.44 9.42 -7.69
N VAL A 120 -0.54 8.91 -6.95
CA VAL A 120 -0.59 7.51 -6.51
C VAL A 120 -1.92 6.94 -6.96
N GLU A 121 -1.88 6.00 -7.91
CA GLU A 121 -3.04 5.25 -8.36
C GLU A 121 -3.17 3.96 -7.54
N ARG A 122 -4.40 3.54 -7.27
CA ARG A 122 -4.72 2.49 -6.29
C ARG A 122 -5.66 1.47 -6.91
N GLU A 123 -5.29 0.21 -6.89
CA GLU A 123 -6.15 -0.90 -7.29
C GLU A 123 -6.48 -1.76 -6.06
N TYR A 124 -7.77 -1.86 -5.75
CA TYR A 124 -8.27 -2.57 -4.57
C TYR A 124 -8.87 -3.92 -4.95
N GLY A 125 -8.28 -5.00 -4.44
CA GLY A 125 -8.94 -6.31 -4.42
C GLY A 125 -9.69 -6.53 -3.11
N LEU A 126 -10.94 -6.03 -2.97
CA LEU A 126 -11.71 -6.29 -1.74
C LEU A 126 -11.95 -7.80 -1.61
N GLY A 127 -11.68 -8.36 -0.42
CA GLY A 127 -11.71 -9.81 -0.18
C GLY A 127 -10.45 -10.58 -0.61
N ARG A 128 -9.53 -9.96 -1.36
CA ARG A 128 -8.21 -10.54 -1.75
C ARG A 128 -7.03 -9.99 -0.95
N LYS A 129 -7.28 -9.03 -0.04
CA LYS A 129 -6.35 -8.50 0.96
C LYS A 129 -5.06 -7.89 0.41
N ARG A 130 -5.06 -7.51 -0.87
CA ARG A 130 -3.95 -6.79 -1.51
C ARG A 130 -4.42 -5.43 -2.01
N THR A 131 -3.50 -4.48 -1.95
CA THR A 131 -3.63 -3.16 -2.57
C THR A 131 -2.42 -2.98 -3.46
N ASP A 132 -2.68 -2.74 -4.73
CA ASP A 132 -1.63 -2.57 -5.73
C ASP A 132 -1.54 -1.05 -5.96
N LEU A 133 -0.35 -0.47 -5.75
CA LEU A 133 -0.13 0.97 -5.86
C LEU A 133 0.78 1.28 -7.04
N LEU A 134 0.37 2.23 -7.88
CA LEU A 134 1.20 2.79 -8.94
C LEU A 134 1.55 4.24 -8.60
N VAL A 135 2.83 4.47 -8.35
CA VAL A 135 3.40 5.79 -8.11
C VAL A 135 3.84 6.40 -9.43
N LEU A 136 3.35 7.61 -9.71
CA LEU A 136 3.69 8.40 -10.89
C LEU A 136 4.37 9.70 -10.42
N TRP A 137 5.63 9.90 -10.82
CA TRP A 137 6.39 11.09 -10.45
C TRP A 137 6.84 11.86 -11.70
N PRO A 138 6.49 13.15 -11.84
CA PRO A 138 6.97 13.96 -12.95
C PRO A 138 8.48 14.18 -12.79
N THR A 139 9.28 13.76 -13.77
CA THR A 139 10.71 13.98 -13.74
C THR A 139 11.04 15.44 -14.05
N ALA A 140 11.99 16.02 -13.34
CA ALA A 140 12.39 17.41 -13.55
C ALA A 140 13.01 17.67 -14.94
N THR A 141 13.65 16.65 -15.53
CA THR A 141 14.29 16.76 -16.84
C THR A 141 13.32 16.36 -17.96
N PRO A 142 13.06 17.23 -18.96
CA PRO A 142 12.34 16.85 -20.17
C PRO A 142 13.15 15.85 -21.00
N ASN A 143 12.47 15.00 -21.78
CA ASN A 143 13.15 14.16 -22.77
C ASN A 143 13.70 15.00 -23.94
N ALA A 144 14.38 14.35 -24.89
CA ALA A 144 14.93 14.99 -26.08
C ALA A 144 13.89 15.75 -26.94
N GLU A 145 12.60 15.47 -26.78
CA GLU A 145 11.48 16.13 -27.45
C GLU A 145 10.88 17.29 -26.64
N GLY A 146 11.47 17.63 -25.48
CA GLY A 146 10.98 18.67 -24.59
C GLY A 146 9.75 18.28 -23.77
N LYS A 147 9.37 17.00 -23.71
CA LYS A 147 8.24 16.51 -22.92
C LYS A 147 8.69 16.05 -21.53
N THR A 148 7.94 16.43 -20.51
CA THR A 148 8.09 15.89 -19.14
C THR A 148 7.89 14.38 -19.16
N THR A 149 8.88 13.63 -18.70
CA THR A 149 8.73 12.18 -18.50
C THR A 149 8.14 11.88 -17.13
N VAL A 150 7.57 10.69 -16.97
CA VAL A 150 6.97 10.25 -15.72
C VAL A 150 7.69 8.99 -15.27
N GLN A 151 8.35 9.07 -14.12
CA GLN A 151 8.87 7.91 -13.41
C GLN A 151 7.68 7.10 -12.87
N ARG A 152 7.75 5.79 -13.08
CA ARG A 152 6.72 4.84 -12.63
C ARG A 152 7.31 3.85 -11.64
N GLY A 153 6.74 3.80 -10.45
CA GLY A 153 7.08 2.82 -9.42
C GLY A 153 5.86 2.01 -8.99
N VAL A 154 6.02 0.71 -8.82
CA VAL A 154 4.97 -0.17 -8.29
C VAL A 154 5.27 -0.55 -6.85
N ILE A 155 4.24 -0.52 -6.00
CA ILE A 155 4.29 -1.03 -4.63
C ILE A 155 3.12 -2.00 -4.44
N GLU A 156 3.45 -3.27 -4.27
CA GLU A 156 2.51 -4.33 -3.91
C GLU A 156 2.43 -4.46 -2.39
N LEU A 157 1.23 -4.48 -1.82
CA LEU A 157 1.03 -4.62 -0.37
C LEU A 157 0.46 -5.99 -0.01
N LYS A 158 1.14 -6.68 0.91
CA LYS A 158 0.70 -7.97 1.47
C LYS A 158 0.63 -7.92 2.99
N VAL A 159 -0.35 -8.63 3.54
CA VAL A 159 -0.39 -8.98 4.97
C VAL A 159 0.04 -10.43 5.10
N LEU A 160 0.92 -10.72 6.06
CA LEU A 160 1.40 -12.07 6.32
C LEU A 160 0.29 -12.89 6.98
N HIS A 161 -0.24 -13.88 6.25
CA HIS A 161 -1.26 -14.83 6.75
C HIS A 161 -0.81 -16.29 6.74
N LYS A 162 0.11 -16.62 5.83
CA LYS A 162 0.74 -17.93 5.66
C LYS A 162 2.23 -17.79 5.99
N SER A 163 3.03 -18.81 5.68
CA SER A 163 4.49 -18.69 5.77
C SER A 163 5.02 -17.50 4.97
N LEU A 164 6.12 -16.91 5.43
CA LEU A 164 6.81 -15.85 4.71
C LEU A 164 7.19 -16.29 3.28
N GLU A 165 7.70 -17.51 3.12
CA GLU A 165 8.09 -18.08 1.81
C GLU A 165 6.92 -18.10 0.82
N ALA A 166 5.78 -18.66 1.21
CA ALA A 166 4.60 -18.69 0.35
C ALA A 166 4.04 -17.29 0.06
N THR A 167 4.22 -16.32 0.96
CA THR A 167 3.82 -14.92 0.76
C THR A 167 4.77 -14.21 -0.20
N LEU A 168 6.07 -14.47 -0.10
CA LEU A 168 7.09 -13.99 -1.04
C LEU A 168 6.83 -14.54 -2.45
N ALA A 169 6.64 -15.84 -2.60
CA ALA A 169 6.44 -16.46 -3.91
C ALA A 169 5.23 -15.86 -4.66
N GLU A 170 4.11 -15.69 -3.95
CA GLU A 170 2.91 -15.07 -4.52
C GLU A 170 3.11 -13.56 -4.78
N GLY A 171 3.66 -12.85 -3.79
CA GLY A 171 3.88 -11.41 -3.89
C GLY A 171 4.81 -11.03 -5.03
N LEU A 172 5.95 -11.72 -5.17
CA LEU A 172 6.91 -11.47 -6.25
C LEU A 172 6.30 -11.65 -7.64
N ALA A 173 5.51 -12.71 -7.84
CA ALA A 173 4.83 -12.94 -9.12
C ALA A 173 3.82 -11.82 -9.44
N GLN A 174 3.04 -11.38 -8.46
CA GLN A 174 2.04 -10.32 -8.63
C GLN A 174 2.68 -8.95 -8.83
N THR A 175 3.71 -8.62 -8.04
CA THR A 175 4.50 -7.40 -8.20
C THR A 175 5.12 -7.33 -9.59
N TRP A 176 5.66 -8.45 -10.09
CA TRP A 176 6.21 -8.53 -11.44
C TRP A 176 5.14 -8.27 -12.51
N GLU A 177 4.00 -8.97 -12.45
CA GLU A 177 2.90 -8.83 -13.41
C GLU A 177 2.40 -7.38 -13.47
N TYR A 178 2.22 -6.76 -12.30
CA TYR A 178 1.75 -5.38 -12.24
C TYR A 178 2.78 -4.38 -12.76
N ALA A 179 4.05 -4.54 -12.38
CA ALA A 179 5.15 -3.71 -12.88
C ALA A 179 5.33 -3.85 -14.40
N ASP A 180 5.09 -5.03 -14.98
CA ASP A 180 5.14 -5.25 -16.42
C ASP A 180 3.99 -4.53 -17.13
N ARG A 181 2.76 -4.76 -16.66
CA ARG A 181 1.55 -4.10 -17.18
C ARG A 181 1.63 -2.57 -17.15
N CYS A 182 2.23 -2.00 -16.11
CA CYS A 182 2.34 -0.55 -15.94
C CYS A 182 3.61 0.07 -16.55
N GLY A 183 4.55 -0.74 -17.05
CA GLY A 183 5.85 -0.24 -17.52
C GLY A 183 6.65 0.45 -16.42
N ALA A 184 6.63 -0.11 -15.20
CA ALA A 184 7.32 0.46 -14.05
C ALA A 184 8.84 0.22 -14.10
N GLU A 185 9.60 1.24 -13.71
CA GLU A 185 11.07 1.21 -13.65
C GLU A 185 11.56 0.59 -12.32
N GLU A 186 10.79 0.77 -11.26
CA GLU A 186 11.06 0.24 -9.92
C GLU A 186 9.85 -0.52 -9.39
N ALA A 187 10.12 -1.58 -8.63
CA ALA A 187 9.10 -2.48 -8.11
C ALA A 187 9.42 -2.85 -6.67
N HIS A 188 8.41 -2.75 -5.81
CA HIS A 188 8.53 -3.01 -4.39
C HIS A 188 7.41 -3.93 -3.91
N LEU A 189 7.77 -4.87 -3.04
CA LEU A 189 6.82 -5.71 -2.31
C LEU A 189 6.93 -5.38 -0.83
N VAL A 190 5.83 -4.94 -0.21
CA VAL A 190 5.78 -4.64 1.22
C VAL A 190 4.93 -5.70 1.92
N ILE A 191 5.51 -6.36 2.93
CA ILE A 191 4.87 -7.42 3.69
C ILE A 191 4.71 -6.96 5.14
N PHE A 192 3.46 -6.83 5.58
CA PHE A 192 3.09 -6.50 6.95
C PHE A 192 2.89 -7.76 7.79
N ASP A 193 3.77 -8.00 8.75
CA ASP A 193 3.71 -9.07 9.74
C ASP A 193 3.00 -8.60 11.02
N ARG A 194 1.77 -9.09 11.19
CA ARG A 194 0.93 -8.78 12.35
C ARG A 194 1.00 -9.84 13.45
N THR A 195 1.97 -10.75 13.41
CA THR A 195 2.11 -11.82 14.41
C THR A 195 2.21 -11.21 15.81
N PRO A 196 1.29 -11.50 16.74
CA PRO A 196 1.33 -10.93 18.09
C PRO A 196 2.65 -11.25 18.79
N ALA A 197 3.17 -10.30 19.58
CA ALA A 197 4.39 -10.45 20.38
C ALA A 197 5.70 -10.79 19.62
N LYS A 198 5.68 -10.88 18.28
CA LYS A 198 6.90 -11.06 17.49
C LYS A 198 7.81 -9.82 17.60
N PRO A 199 9.11 -9.94 17.92
CA PRO A 199 10.01 -8.80 18.01
C PRO A 199 10.12 -8.03 16.69
N TRP A 200 10.23 -6.69 16.78
CA TRP A 200 10.38 -5.82 15.61
C TRP A 200 11.61 -6.17 14.76
N GLU A 201 12.69 -6.64 15.37
CA GLU A 201 13.91 -7.06 14.66
C GLU A 201 13.69 -8.25 13.73
N GLU A 202 12.67 -9.08 13.99
CA GLU A 202 12.29 -10.21 13.14
C GLU A 202 11.23 -9.86 12.10
N ARG A 203 10.57 -8.70 12.24
CA ARG A 203 9.58 -8.18 11.27
C ARG A 203 10.25 -7.30 10.22
N ILE A 204 11.17 -6.47 10.69
CA ILE A 204 11.81 -5.42 9.89
C ILE A 204 12.98 -6.01 9.12
N PHE A 205 12.82 -6.07 7.80
CA PHE A 205 13.91 -6.47 6.92
C PHE A 205 13.80 -5.78 5.57
N ARG A 206 14.90 -5.80 4.82
CA ARG A 206 14.95 -5.44 3.41
C ARG A 206 15.68 -6.54 2.66
N ARG A 207 15.11 -7.01 1.55
CA ARG A 207 15.74 -7.99 0.66
C ARG A 207 15.67 -7.49 -0.78
N ASP A 208 16.71 -7.75 -1.54
CA ASP A 208 16.69 -7.56 -2.98
C ASP A 208 16.45 -8.92 -3.62
N GLU A 209 15.30 -9.09 -4.25
CA GLU A 209 14.85 -10.31 -4.91
C GLU A 209 14.75 -10.08 -6.43
N SER A 210 14.58 -11.14 -7.20
CA SER A 210 14.27 -11.03 -8.62
C SER A 210 13.16 -11.98 -9.04
N CYS A 211 12.27 -11.49 -9.90
CA CYS A 211 11.25 -12.31 -10.57
C CYS A 211 11.35 -12.07 -12.07
N GLN A 212 11.56 -13.15 -12.83
CA GLN A 212 11.72 -13.13 -14.29
C GLN A 212 12.74 -12.06 -14.77
N GLY A 213 13.87 -11.94 -14.06
CA GLY A 213 14.94 -11.01 -14.42
C GLY A 213 14.71 -9.55 -14.03
N ARG A 214 13.53 -9.18 -13.53
CA ARG A 214 13.28 -7.84 -12.96
C ARG A 214 13.69 -7.83 -11.47
N PRO A 215 14.45 -6.81 -11.01
CA PRO A 215 14.73 -6.63 -9.59
C PRO A 215 13.48 -6.15 -8.85
N ILE A 216 13.23 -6.70 -7.66
CA ILE A 216 12.13 -6.33 -6.77
C ILE A 216 12.71 -6.18 -5.36
N THR A 217 12.58 -5.00 -4.75
CA THR A 217 12.98 -4.82 -3.35
C THR A 217 11.81 -5.19 -2.44
N VAL A 218 12.04 -6.14 -1.55
CA VAL A 218 11.07 -6.60 -0.56
C VAL A 218 11.32 -5.95 0.79
N TRP A 219 10.25 -5.50 1.43
CA TRP A 219 10.25 -4.83 2.73
C TRP A 219 9.40 -5.63 3.72
N GLY A 220 10.00 -6.05 4.83
CA GLY A 220 9.28 -6.58 5.98
C GLY A 220 8.95 -5.46 6.96
N MET A 221 7.72 -5.44 7.47
CA MET A 221 7.22 -4.46 8.44
C MET A 221 6.39 -5.15 9.50
#